data_AF-A0AAU9VP45-F1
#
_entry.id   AF-A0AAU9VP45-F1
#
_cell.length_a   1.000
_cell.length_b   1.000
_cell.length_c   1.000
_cell.angle_alpha   90.00
_cell.angle_beta   90.00
_cell.angle_gamma   90.00
#
_symmetry.space_group_name_H-M   'P 1'
#
loop_
_entity.id
_entity.type
_entity.pdbx_description
1 polymer ?
#
loop_
_entity_poly.entity_id
_entity_poly.type
_entity_poly.pdbx_seq_one_letter_code
_entity_poly.pdbx_strand_id
1 'polypeptide(L)'
;MMTMSVRLIWLALYHFYTTISGAAEEECRLLLYFKPMKDRTLLNHVMTRIDIPREDVCSIRCFLEPNCLSYNVGPLEHSNRYLCEISDSTDVRHPGDLVQRLGFTYQGIKSPCNTDVCGKNMTCQAGYTSKGYRCMKNITSTPLNFSNLVAKEHFHNCSDAPNITGVYNTSHHDWGLFPVYCDQTYDGGGWTMVFKVVSGLSPLDVGGIWSSPSLYHENLNETFDLTSAYPTHYKNRIVLNWKNFNPKEVRVVIYKDSQQVTSLKFNATGTDNLNWFSHENLIYSPWIDLKMFSTVNFGLLGPIVSNRFFEITGPYTGCQTDIGWLVVTSHPVCPWDRRSPQPSIQYSKQRVASRMESYGNVGIADVLAVFVR
;
A
#
# COMPACT_ATOMS: atom_id res chain seq x y z
N MET A 1 22.11 -23.08 -39.41
CA MET A 1 22.54 -21.73 -38.97
C MET A 1 22.06 -20.72 -39.99
N MET A 2 20.94 -20.05 -39.73
CA MET A 2 20.47 -18.92 -40.56
C MET A 2 21.24 -17.67 -40.14
N THR A 3 22.09 -17.16 -41.02
CA THR A 3 22.76 -15.87 -40.85
C THR A 3 21.74 -14.76 -41.11
N MET A 4 21.25 -14.10 -40.06
CA MET A 4 20.46 -12.88 -40.20
C MET A 4 21.33 -11.77 -40.81
N SER A 5 20.82 -11.11 -41.85
CA SER A 5 21.47 -9.99 -42.53
C SER A 5 21.74 -8.83 -41.55
N VAL A 6 22.95 -8.27 -41.60
CA VAL A 6 23.39 -7.12 -40.79
C VAL A 6 22.43 -5.92 -40.89
N ARG A 7 21.70 -5.78 -42.01
CA ARG A 7 20.66 -4.75 -42.18
C ARG A 7 19.45 -4.92 -41.25
N LEU A 8 19.06 -6.16 -40.94
CA LEU A 8 17.95 -6.44 -40.02
C LEU A 8 18.33 -6.11 -38.57
N ILE A 9 19.60 -6.28 -38.21
CA ILE A 9 20.11 -5.94 -36.88
C ILE A 9 20.13 -4.42 -36.70
N TRP A 10 20.59 -3.66 -37.69
CA TRP A 10 20.58 -2.20 -37.64
C TRP A 10 19.16 -1.62 -37.62
N LEU A 11 18.21 -2.18 -38.38
CA LEU A 11 16.80 -1.77 -38.34
C LEU A 11 16.16 -2.12 -37.00
N ALA A 12 16.47 -3.29 -36.43
CA ALA A 12 15.98 -3.68 -35.11
C ALA A 12 16.55 -2.77 -34.00
N LEU A 13 17.84 -2.42 -34.05
CA LEU A 13 18.47 -1.50 -33.09
C LEU A 13 17.95 -0.07 -33.24
N TYR A 14 17.71 0.42 -34.47
CA TYR A 14 17.09 1.72 -34.70
C TYR A 14 15.64 1.75 -34.18
N HIS A 15 14.84 0.71 -34.46
CA HIS A 15 13.50 0.57 -33.90
C HIS A 15 13.54 0.50 -32.36
N PHE A 16 14.44 -0.28 -31.77
CA PHE A 16 14.60 -0.40 -30.33
C PHE A 16 15.03 0.93 -29.69
N TYR A 17 15.90 1.70 -30.35
CA TYR A 17 16.31 3.04 -29.89
C TYR A 17 15.15 4.04 -29.99
N THR A 18 14.35 3.99 -31.06
CA THR A 18 13.14 4.84 -31.19
C THR A 18 12.02 4.46 -30.24
N THR A 19 11.87 3.17 -29.86
CA THR A 19 10.86 2.73 -28.89
C THR A 19 11.26 2.99 -27.44
N ILE A 20 12.56 2.96 -27.11
CA ILE A 20 13.06 3.30 -25.77
C ILE A 20 13.01 4.82 -25.50
N SER A 21 13.19 5.64 -26.53
CA SER A 21 13.24 7.11 -26.37
C SER A 21 11.86 7.79 -26.29
N GLY A 22 10.78 7.10 -26.68
CA GLY A 22 9.45 7.71 -26.84
C GLY A 22 8.43 7.42 -25.73
N ALA A 23 8.70 6.50 -24.81
CA ALA A 23 7.68 5.98 -23.88
C ALA A 23 7.70 6.61 -22.47
N ALA A 24 8.67 7.48 -22.14
CA ALA A 24 8.86 7.97 -20.78
C ALA A 24 8.61 9.48 -20.57
N GLU A 25 8.39 10.27 -21.62
CA GLU A 25 8.23 11.73 -21.47
C GLU A 25 6.78 12.21 -21.24
N GLU A 26 5.75 11.43 -21.58
CA GLU A 26 4.36 11.93 -21.53
C GLU A 26 3.68 11.84 -20.15
N GLU A 27 4.28 11.14 -19.16
CA GLU A 27 3.66 10.91 -17.85
C GLU A 27 4.29 11.69 -16.69
N CYS A 28 5.42 12.36 -16.88
CA CYS A 28 6.04 13.16 -15.81
C CYS A 28 5.28 14.48 -15.63
N ARG A 29 4.70 14.71 -14.43
CA ARG A 29 4.02 15.96 -14.08
C ARG A 29 4.95 16.84 -13.25
N LEU A 30 5.09 18.11 -13.63
CA LEU A 30 5.82 19.14 -12.88
C LEU A 30 4.96 20.40 -12.74
N LEU A 31 4.66 20.80 -11.51
CA LEU A 31 3.83 21.98 -11.23
C LEU A 31 4.68 23.15 -10.77
N LEU A 32 4.45 24.31 -11.37
CA LEU A 32 4.97 25.59 -10.92
C LEU A 32 3.82 26.40 -10.32
N TYR A 33 4.08 27.14 -9.25
CA TYR A 33 3.05 27.86 -8.51
C TYR A 33 3.28 29.37 -8.55
N PHE A 34 2.19 30.15 -8.50
CA PHE A 34 2.27 31.58 -8.18
C PHE A 34 2.61 31.78 -6.70
N LYS A 35 2.80 33.02 -6.25
CA LYS A 35 2.95 33.30 -4.82
C LYS A 35 1.61 33.02 -4.11
N PRO A 36 1.60 32.31 -2.96
CA PRO A 36 0.36 32.07 -2.22
C PRO A 36 -0.29 33.37 -1.78
N MET A 37 -1.61 33.45 -1.89
CA MET A 37 -2.41 34.60 -1.51
C MET A 37 -3.16 34.28 -0.22
N LYS A 38 -2.74 34.90 0.89
CA LYS A 38 -3.39 34.74 2.20
C LYS A 38 -4.76 35.43 2.23
N ASP A 39 -5.63 34.92 3.11
CA ASP A 39 -6.99 35.37 3.35
C ASP A 39 -7.87 35.40 2.08
N ARG A 40 -7.62 34.48 1.16
CA ARG A 40 -8.27 34.38 -0.15
C ARG A 40 -8.66 32.95 -0.47
N THR A 41 -9.72 32.81 -1.26
CA THR A 41 -10.23 31.53 -1.75
C THR A 41 -10.85 31.72 -3.12
N LEU A 42 -10.70 30.75 -4.01
CA LEU A 42 -11.42 30.68 -5.28
C LEU A 42 -12.70 29.87 -5.10
N LEU A 43 -13.85 30.44 -5.46
CA LEU A 43 -15.17 29.79 -5.35
C LEU A 43 -15.66 29.27 -6.71
N ASN A 44 -16.82 28.59 -6.71
CA ASN A 44 -17.56 28.10 -7.89
C ASN A 44 -16.89 27.00 -8.73
N HIS A 45 -15.57 26.88 -8.62
CA HIS A 45 -14.73 25.95 -9.39
C HIS A 45 -14.10 24.86 -8.53
N VAL A 46 -14.55 24.70 -7.27
CA VAL A 46 -14.05 23.65 -6.39
C VAL A 46 -14.62 22.30 -6.84
N MET A 47 -13.75 21.41 -7.30
CA MET A 47 -14.10 20.04 -7.68
C MET A 47 -14.15 19.10 -6.48
N THR A 48 -13.26 19.30 -5.49
CA THR A 48 -13.07 18.34 -4.40
C THR A 48 -12.73 19.06 -3.10
N ARG A 49 -13.28 18.55 -1.99
CA ARG A 49 -13.00 19.00 -0.62
C ARG A 49 -12.41 17.86 0.19
N ILE A 50 -11.34 18.11 0.93
CA ILE A 50 -10.54 17.09 1.63
C ILE A 50 -10.12 17.62 3.00
N ASP A 51 -10.33 16.83 4.04
CA ASP A 51 -9.83 17.11 5.39
C ASP A 51 -8.40 16.56 5.54
N ILE A 52 -7.42 17.42 5.75
CA ILE A 52 -5.99 17.06 5.78
C ILE A 52 -5.32 17.43 7.12
N PRO A 53 -4.29 16.70 7.55
CA PRO A 53 -3.64 16.94 8.85
C PRO A 53 -2.67 18.13 8.85
N ARG A 54 -2.15 18.55 7.69
CA ARG A 54 -1.18 19.65 7.53
C ARG A 54 -1.45 20.40 6.22
N GLU A 55 -1.15 21.69 6.20
CA GLU A 55 -1.40 22.58 5.04
C GLU A 55 -0.69 22.11 3.75
N ASP A 56 0.56 21.64 3.86
CA ASP A 56 1.40 21.19 2.74
C ASP A 56 0.84 19.96 2.00
N VAL A 57 -0.04 19.18 2.64
CA VAL A 57 -0.69 18.03 1.99
C VAL A 57 -1.60 18.48 0.85
N CYS A 58 -2.14 19.71 0.88
CA CYS A 58 -3.04 20.20 -0.16
C CYS A 58 -2.32 20.34 -1.52
N SER A 59 -1.05 20.76 -1.53
CA SER A 59 -0.26 20.81 -2.76
C SER A 59 -0.02 19.43 -3.35
N ILE A 60 0.20 18.42 -2.50
CA ILE A 60 0.36 17.02 -2.93
C ILE A 60 -0.94 16.50 -3.55
N ARG A 61 -2.09 16.78 -2.92
CA ARG A 61 -3.40 16.36 -3.46
C ARG A 61 -3.68 17.01 -4.81
N CYS A 62 -3.38 18.30 -4.96
CA CYS A 62 -3.46 18.99 -6.24
C CYS A 62 -2.49 18.41 -7.29
N PHE A 63 -1.27 18.04 -6.88
CA PHE A 63 -0.30 17.37 -7.77
C PHE A 63 -0.77 16.00 -8.25
N LEU A 64 -1.54 15.26 -7.45
CA LEU A 64 -2.08 13.96 -7.84
C LEU A 64 -3.34 14.08 -8.71
N GLU A 65 -4.14 15.13 -8.54
CA GLU A 65 -5.35 15.39 -9.32
C GLU A 65 -5.03 16.04 -10.68
N PRO A 66 -5.11 15.34 -11.83
CA PRO A 66 -4.65 15.84 -13.11
C PRO A 66 -5.34 17.14 -13.57
N ASN A 67 -6.60 17.35 -13.16
CA ASN A 67 -7.37 18.54 -13.52
C ASN A 67 -7.16 19.71 -12.55
N CYS A 68 -6.41 19.54 -11.46
CA CYS A 68 -6.13 20.64 -10.53
C CYS A 68 -5.34 21.76 -11.22
N LEU A 69 -5.90 22.97 -11.17
CA LEU A 69 -5.23 24.22 -11.56
C LEU A 69 -4.99 25.17 -10.37
N SER A 70 -5.75 25.04 -9.28
CA SER A 70 -5.49 25.76 -8.03
C SER A 70 -6.08 25.04 -6.83
N TYR A 71 -5.73 25.50 -5.63
CA TYR A 71 -6.37 25.03 -4.40
C TYR A 71 -6.51 26.14 -3.35
N ASN A 72 -7.50 25.98 -2.48
CA ASN A 72 -7.66 26.74 -1.24
C ASN A 72 -7.28 25.84 -0.06
N VAL A 73 -6.62 26.37 0.95
CA VAL A 73 -6.32 25.64 2.18
C VAL A 73 -6.47 26.53 3.41
N GLY A 74 -7.13 26.04 4.45
CA GLY A 74 -7.34 26.80 5.68
C GLY A 74 -7.72 25.89 6.85
N PRO A 75 -7.79 26.41 8.08
CA PRO A 75 -8.18 25.61 9.24
C PRO A 75 -9.61 25.09 9.06
N LEU A 76 -9.82 23.83 9.43
CA LEU A 76 -11.15 23.23 9.50
C LEU A 76 -11.78 23.62 10.85
N GLU A 77 -13.00 24.16 10.83
CA GLU A 77 -13.67 24.63 12.05
C GLU A 77 -13.73 23.53 13.13
N HIS A 78 -13.45 23.92 14.37
CA HIS A 78 -13.48 23.04 15.55
C HIS A 78 -12.56 21.80 15.46
N SER A 79 -11.49 21.87 14.66
CA SER A 79 -10.55 20.76 14.48
C SER A 79 -9.11 21.27 14.42
N ASN A 80 -8.15 20.40 14.77
CA ASN A 80 -6.71 20.64 14.54
C ASN A 80 -6.29 20.24 13.11
N ARG A 81 -7.26 20.17 12.18
CA ARG A 81 -7.07 19.79 10.78
C ARG A 81 -7.27 21.00 9.87
N TYR A 82 -6.99 20.80 8.59
CA TYR A 82 -7.16 21.80 7.55
C TYR A 82 -8.17 21.31 6.52
N LEU A 83 -8.99 22.22 6.01
CA LEU A 83 -9.81 22.02 4.83
C LEU A 83 -8.98 22.36 3.60
N CYS A 84 -8.88 21.41 2.67
CA CYS A 84 -8.27 21.58 1.35
C CYS A 84 -9.35 21.51 0.27
N GLU A 85 -9.42 22.52 -0.58
CA GLU A 85 -10.39 22.62 -1.68
C GLU A 85 -9.63 22.70 -3.00
N ILE A 86 -9.75 21.69 -3.86
CA ILE A 86 -9.06 21.61 -5.15
C ILE A 86 -9.97 22.14 -6.26
N SER A 87 -9.43 22.91 -7.19
CA SER A 87 -10.18 23.57 -8.26
C SER A 87 -9.59 23.32 -9.66
N ASP A 88 -10.47 23.22 -10.66
CA ASP A 88 -10.16 23.13 -12.10
C ASP A 88 -9.92 24.50 -12.77
N SER A 89 -9.83 25.55 -11.96
CA SER A 89 -9.76 26.93 -12.42
C SER A 89 -8.70 27.70 -11.65
N THR A 90 -8.46 28.94 -12.07
CA THR A 90 -7.54 29.88 -11.43
C THR A 90 -8.13 31.27 -11.37
N ASP A 91 -7.54 32.11 -10.52
CA ASP A 91 -7.79 33.55 -10.45
C ASP A 91 -7.51 34.26 -11.78
N VAL A 92 -6.65 33.71 -12.64
CA VAL A 92 -6.39 34.27 -13.97
C VAL A 92 -7.57 34.01 -14.91
N ARG A 93 -8.14 32.80 -14.89
CA ARG A 93 -9.29 32.46 -15.74
C ARG A 93 -10.58 33.09 -15.24
N HIS A 94 -10.75 33.11 -13.92
CA HIS A 94 -11.98 33.58 -13.26
C HIS A 94 -11.65 34.52 -12.10
N PRO A 95 -11.17 35.76 -12.40
CA PRO A 95 -10.73 36.70 -11.37
C PRO A 95 -11.86 37.14 -10.43
N GLY A 96 -13.11 37.13 -10.90
CA GLY A 96 -14.28 37.49 -10.09
C GLY A 96 -14.61 36.47 -8.98
N ASP A 97 -14.13 35.23 -9.11
CA ASP A 97 -14.42 34.16 -8.15
C ASP A 97 -13.39 34.09 -7.01
N LEU A 98 -12.32 34.89 -7.09
CA LEU A 98 -11.31 35.00 -6.03
C LEU A 98 -11.77 35.99 -4.96
N VAL A 99 -12.38 35.45 -3.90
CA VAL A 99 -12.97 36.25 -2.82
C VAL A 99 -12.12 36.22 -1.55
N GLN A 100 -12.42 37.13 -0.63
CA GLN A 100 -11.79 37.15 0.68
C GLN A 100 -12.38 36.04 1.56
N ARG A 101 -11.51 35.27 2.23
CA ARG A 101 -11.89 34.30 3.26
C ARG A 101 -10.78 34.25 4.30
N LEU A 102 -11.03 34.86 5.45
CA LEU A 102 -10.04 34.97 6.53
C LEU A 102 -9.58 33.57 6.98
N GLY A 103 -8.28 33.39 7.15
CA GLY A 103 -7.65 32.14 7.56
C GLY A 103 -7.41 31.13 6.43
N PHE A 104 -7.86 31.41 5.20
CA PHE A 104 -7.61 30.55 4.04
C PHE A 104 -6.51 31.13 3.14
N THR A 105 -5.69 30.26 2.58
CA THR A 105 -4.68 30.58 1.58
C THR A 105 -5.12 30.02 0.22
N TYR A 106 -5.12 30.88 -0.80
CA TYR A 106 -5.29 30.49 -2.19
C TYR A 106 -3.92 30.27 -2.85
N GLN A 107 -3.80 29.19 -3.63
CA GLN A 107 -2.61 28.86 -4.39
C GLN A 107 -2.93 28.42 -5.83
N GLY A 108 -2.63 29.29 -6.79
CA GLY A 108 -2.77 29.01 -8.23
C GLY A 108 -1.51 28.40 -8.87
N ILE A 109 -1.71 27.55 -9.88
CA ILE A 109 -0.64 26.97 -10.71
C ILE A 109 -0.30 27.94 -11.87
N LYS A 110 1.00 28.14 -12.09
CA LYS A 110 1.55 28.84 -13.25
C LYS A 110 1.68 27.85 -14.41
N SER A 111 0.68 27.81 -15.29
CA SER A 111 0.75 27.03 -16.53
C SER A 111 0.02 27.72 -17.69
N PRO A 112 0.23 27.26 -18.94
CA PRO A 112 -0.53 27.71 -20.10
C PRO A 112 -2.05 27.47 -19.98
N CYS A 113 -2.50 26.56 -19.10
CA CYS A 113 -3.92 26.31 -18.84
C CYS A 113 -4.66 27.50 -18.22
N ASN A 114 -3.95 28.55 -17.79
CA ASN A 114 -4.55 29.83 -17.39
C ASN A 114 -5.18 30.60 -18.57
N THR A 115 -5.00 30.10 -19.78
CA THR A 115 -5.59 30.63 -21.01
C THR A 115 -6.24 29.48 -21.79
N ASP A 116 -7.13 29.79 -22.73
CA ASP A 116 -7.81 28.80 -23.57
C ASP A 116 -6.87 28.23 -24.65
N VAL A 117 -5.89 27.43 -24.23
CA VAL A 117 -4.90 26.78 -25.11
C VAL A 117 -5.40 25.46 -25.71
N CYS A 118 -6.47 24.90 -25.15
CA CYS A 118 -7.09 23.68 -25.64
C CYS A 118 -8.32 24.02 -26.51
N GLY A 119 -8.55 23.23 -27.56
CA GLY A 119 -9.72 23.41 -28.44
C GLY A 119 -11.04 23.14 -27.71
N LYS A 120 -12.16 23.47 -28.37
CA LYS A 120 -13.51 23.21 -27.84
C LYS A 120 -13.65 21.74 -27.39
N ASN A 121 -14.29 21.52 -26.24
CA ASN A 121 -14.50 20.21 -25.62
C ASN A 121 -13.21 19.48 -25.19
N MET A 122 -12.17 20.23 -24.81
CA MET A 122 -10.96 19.67 -24.21
C MET A 122 -10.67 20.31 -22.84
N THR A 123 -10.25 19.50 -21.87
CA THR A 123 -9.71 19.93 -20.57
C THR A 123 -8.20 20.12 -20.67
N CYS A 124 -7.73 21.24 -20.14
CA CYS A 124 -6.30 21.50 -20.00
C CYS A 124 -5.79 20.97 -18.66
N GLN A 125 -4.76 20.12 -18.69
CA GLN A 125 -4.11 19.59 -17.49
C GLN A 125 -2.70 20.17 -17.38
N ALA A 126 -2.39 20.79 -16.24
CA ALA A 126 -1.13 21.48 -16.03
C ALA A 126 0.02 20.53 -15.64
N GLY A 127 1.23 20.87 -16.10
CA GLY A 127 2.48 20.27 -15.70
C GLY A 127 2.92 19.04 -16.50
N TYR A 128 2.19 18.65 -17.54
CA TYR A 128 2.52 17.51 -18.37
C TYR A 128 3.28 17.91 -19.63
N THR A 129 4.10 17.00 -20.16
CA THR A 129 4.94 17.19 -21.35
C THR A 129 5.95 18.34 -21.21
N SER A 130 6.84 18.48 -22.19
CA SER A 130 7.76 19.62 -22.27
C SER A 130 7.08 20.98 -22.41
N LYS A 131 5.78 21.01 -22.78
CA LYS A 131 4.98 22.25 -22.88
C LYS A 131 4.45 22.75 -21.54
N GLY A 132 4.53 21.92 -20.48
CA GLY A 132 3.94 22.22 -19.17
C GLY A 132 2.42 22.15 -19.13
N TYR A 133 1.79 21.54 -20.15
CA TYR A 133 0.38 21.15 -20.15
C TYR A 133 0.09 20.03 -21.16
N ARG A 134 -1.07 19.38 -21.03
CA ARG A 134 -1.67 18.53 -22.07
C ARG A 134 -3.17 18.82 -22.19
N CYS A 135 -3.74 18.56 -23.37
CA CYS A 135 -5.17 18.72 -23.61
C CYS A 135 -5.82 17.33 -23.72
N MET A 136 -6.79 17.06 -22.86
CA MET A 136 -7.56 15.81 -22.85
C MET A 136 -8.98 16.10 -23.33
N LYS A 137 -9.60 15.23 -24.12
CA LYS A 137 -11.00 15.44 -24.53
C LYS A 137 -11.92 15.34 -23.31
N ASN A 138 -12.87 16.27 -23.19
CA ASN A 138 -14.00 16.14 -22.29
C ASN A 138 -14.86 15.00 -22.82
N ILE A 139 -14.77 13.83 -22.21
CA ILE A 139 -15.72 12.76 -22.49
C ILE A 139 -17.04 13.19 -21.82
N THR A 140 -17.82 14.02 -22.50
CA THR A 140 -19.25 14.13 -22.21
C THR A 140 -19.84 12.77 -22.48
N SER A 141 -20.37 12.13 -21.44
CA SER A 141 -21.07 10.86 -21.50
C SER A 141 -22.35 10.97 -22.35
N THR A 142 -22.23 11.01 -23.68
CA THR A 142 -23.15 10.24 -24.52
C THR A 142 -22.82 8.76 -24.32
N PRO A 143 -23.80 7.85 -24.23
CA PRO A 143 -23.55 6.43 -23.98
C PRO A 143 -22.91 5.80 -25.23
N LEU A 144 -21.64 6.11 -25.44
CA LEU A 144 -20.71 5.15 -25.98
C LEU A 144 -20.68 4.02 -24.96
N ASN A 145 -20.92 2.80 -25.43
CA ASN A 145 -20.78 1.56 -24.66
C ASN A 145 -19.34 1.45 -24.10
N PHE A 146 -19.11 2.18 -23.02
CA PHE A 146 -17.99 2.09 -22.11
C PHE A 146 -18.47 1.38 -20.85
N SER A 147 -19.08 0.20 -21.04
CA SER A 147 -19.45 -0.70 -19.94
C SER A 147 -18.24 -1.22 -19.13
N ASN A 148 -17.01 -0.76 -19.39
CA ASN A 148 -15.81 -1.25 -18.71
C ASN A 148 -14.87 -0.21 -18.08
N LEU A 149 -15.16 1.10 -18.10
CA LEU A 149 -14.32 2.09 -17.37
C LEU A 149 -15.18 3.13 -16.65
N VAL A 150 -16.14 2.65 -15.85
CA VAL A 150 -16.37 3.30 -14.56
C VAL A 150 -15.11 2.99 -13.76
N ALA A 151 -14.33 4.00 -13.38
CA ALA A 151 -13.40 3.83 -12.26
C ALA A 151 -14.29 3.41 -11.09
N LYS A 152 -14.31 2.10 -10.80
CA LYS A 152 -15.04 1.54 -9.67
C LYS A 152 -14.64 2.40 -8.46
N GLU A 153 -15.56 3.22 -7.93
CA GLU A 153 -15.32 3.98 -6.70
C GLU A 153 -15.06 3.04 -5.51
N HIS A 154 -15.32 1.74 -5.71
CA HIS A 154 -15.04 0.66 -4.79
C HIS A 154 -14.77 -0.67 -5.53
N PHE A 155 -13.78 -1.43 -5.06
CA PHE A 155 -13.39 -2.72 -5.64
C PHE A 155 -13.91 -3.88 -4.78
N HIS A 156 -14.15 -5.05 -5.37
CA HIS A 156 -14.53 -6.21 -4.54
C HIS A 156 -13.37 -6.73 -3.70
N ASN A 157 -12.16 -6.64 -4.25
CA ASN A 157 -10.90 -7.00 -3.62
C ASN A 157 -9.76 -6.26 -4.34
N CYS A 158 -8.53 -6.42 -3.85
CA CYS A 158 -7.37 -5.79 -4.48
C CYS A 158 -7.05 -6.34 -5.87
N SER A 159 -7.49 -7.55 -6.24
CA SER A 159 -7.31 -8.08 -7.60
C SER A 159 -8.09 -7.30 -8.66
N ASP A 160 -9.18 -6.63 -8.25
CA ASP A 160 -9.97 -5.73 -9.09
C ASP A 160 -9.45 -4.29 -9.11
N ALA A 161 -8.56 -3.92 -8.19
CA ALA A 161 -8.05 -2.56 -8.03
C ALA A 161 -7.02 -2.20 -9.14
N PRO A 162 -6.77 -0.90 -9.40
CA PRO A 162 -5.71 -0.46 -10.30
C PRO A 162 -4.38 -1.11 -9.94
N ASN A 163 -3.53 -1.36 -10.93
CA ASN A 163 -2.22 -2.01 -10.75
C ASN A 163 -1.17 -1.06 -10.13
N ILE A 164 -1.53 -0.39 -9.04
CA ILE A 164 -0.72 0.56 -8.27
C ILE A 164 -0.86 0.18 -6.80
N THR A 165 0.26 0.02 -6.09
CA THR A 165 0.23 -0.26 -4.65
C THR A 165 -0.30 0.96 -3.90
N GLY A 166 -1.25 0.75 -2.98
CA GLY A 166 -1.87 1.85 -2.24
C GLY A 166 -3.07 1.44 -1.42
N VAL A 167 -3.72 2.42 -0.79
CA VAL A 167 -4.95 2.19 -0.02
C VAL A 167 -6.17 2.41 -0.91
N TYR A 168 -7.06 1.43 -0.94
CA TYR A 168 -8.29 1.45 -1.72
C TYR A 168 -9.49 1.10 -0.85
N ASN A 169 -10.66 1.64 -1.19
CA ASN A 169 -11.91 1.22 -0.58
C ASN A 169 -12.40 -0.06 -1.26
N THR A 170 -12.64 -1.10 -0.46
CA THR A 170 -13.20 -2.36 -0.93
C THR A 170 -14.57 -2.64 -0.33
N SER A 171 -15.41 -3.34 -1.09
CA SER A 171 -16.72 -3.82 -0.67
C SER A 171 -16.87 -5.29 -1.05
N HIS A 172 -16.94 -6.17 -0.06
CA HIS A 172 -17.18 -7.59 -0.28
C HIS A 172 -18.59 -7.94 0.23
N HIS A 173 -19.50 -8.32 -0.67
CA HIS A 173 -20.92 -8.55 -0.37
C HIS A 173 -21.54 -7.39 0.45
N ASP A 174 -22.26 -7.70 1.53
CA ASP A 174 -23.03 -6.77 2.35
C ASP A 174 -22.22 -6.12 3.49
N TRP A 175 -20.88 -6.20 3.46
CA TRP A 175 -20.05 -5.69 4.56
C TRP A 175 -19.94 -4.16 4.58
N GLY A 176 -20.39 -3.48 3.52
CA GLY A 176 -20.12 -2.06 3.32
C GLY A 176 -18.67 -1.79 2.95
N LEU A 177 -18.37 -0.51 2.71
CA LEU A 177 -17.05 -0.06 2.28
C LEU A 177 -16.07 0.03 3.44
N PHE A 178 -14.83 -0.42 3.22
CA PHE A 178 -13.73 -0.22 4.17
C PHE A 178 -12.39 -0.10 3.44
N PRO A 179 -11.45 0.70 3.97
CA PRO A 179 -10.15 0.87 3.38
C PRO A 179 -9.27 -0.38 3.59
N VAL A 180 -8.52 -0.75 2.56
CA VAL A 180 -7.50 -1.81 2.62
C VAL A 180 -6.25 -1.37 1.88
N TYR A 181 -5.10 -1.80 2.36
CA TYR A 181 -3.86 -1.68 1.62
C TYR A 181 -3.76 -2.79 0.58
N CYS A 182 -3.69 -2.40 -0.68
CA CYS A 182 -3.46 -3.28 -1.82
C CYS A 182 -1.99 -3.23 -2.23
N ASP A 183 -1.32 -4.37 -2.21
CA ASP A 183 -0.02 -4.52 -2.85
C ASP A 183 -0.19 -5.08 -4.27
N GLN A 184 0.14 -4.22 -5.23
CA GLN A 184 0.11 -4.50 -6.67
C GLN A 184 1.52 -4.73 -7.24
N THR A 185 2.56 -4.50 -6.44
CA THR A 185 3.96 -4.52 -6.90
C THR A 185 4.55 -5.93 -6.86
N TYR A 186 4.28 -6.68 -5.79
CA TYR A 186 4.93 -7.97 -5.56
C TYR A 186 4.04 -9.18 -5.89
N ASP A 187 4.67 -10.23 -6.42
CA ASP A 187 4.05 -11.53 -6.74
C ASP A 187 2.76 -11.42 -7.58
N GLY A 188 2.80 -10.59 -8.62
CA GLY A 188 1.71 -10.41 -9.59
C GLY A 188 0.55 -9.53 -9.11
N GLY A 189 0.66 -8.90 -7.95
CA GLY A 189 -0.33 -7.96 -7.44
C GLY A 189 -1.63 -8.61 -6.93
N GLY A 190 -2.63 -7.78 -6.65
CA GLY A 190 -3.94 -8.17 -6.14
C GLY A 190 -3.98 -8.48 -4.63
N TRP A 191 -2.91 -8.19 -3.89
CA TRP A 191 -2.77 -8.61 -2.50
C TRP A 191 -3.43 -7.64 -1.53
N THR A 192 -4.38 -8.12 -0.74
CA THR A 192 -5.08 -7.35 0.30
C THR A 192 -4.45 -7.57 1.67
N MET A 193 -3.93 -6.54 2.33
CA MET A 193 -3.41 -6.67 3.70
C MET A 193 -4.55 -6.86 4.69
N VAL A 194 -4.49 -7.94 5.48
CA VAL A 194 -5.52 -8.31 6.46
C VAL A 194 -5.03 -8.26 7.91
N PHE A 195 -3.71 -8.31 8.11
CA PHE A 195 -3.10 -8.30 9.43
C PHE A 195 -1.71 -7.66 9.41
N LYS A 196 -1.36 -6.93 10.47
CA LYS A 196 -0.03 -6.33 10.69
C LYS A 196 0.35 -6.46 12.16
N VAL A 197 1.57 -6.92 12.42
CA VAL A 197 2.20 -6.99 13.73
C VAL A 197 3.43 -6.10 13.74
N VAL A 198 3.58 -5.29 14.77
CA VAL A 198 4.75 -4.43 14.98
C VAL A 198 5.56 -4.94 16.18
N SER A 199 6.86 -5.15 15.98
CA SER A 199 7.74 -5.59 17.06
C SER A 199 7.81 -4.56 18.20
N GLY A 200 7.81 -5.03 19.44
CA GLY A 200 7.91 -4.16 20.63
C GLY A 200 6.65 -3.37 20.98
N LEU A 201 5.53 -3.58 20.27
CA LEU A 201 4.30 -2.84 20.47
C LEU A 201 3.25 -3.66 21.26
N SER A 202 2.59 -3.03 22.23
CA SER A 202 1.45 -3.64 22.94
C SER A 202 0.14 -3.63 22.13
N PRO A 203 -0.78 -4.59 22.34
CA PRO A 203 -0.67 -5.71 23.27
C PRO A 203 0.30 -6.80 22.79
N LEU A 204 0.87 -7.53 23.75
CA LEU A 204 1.87 -8.58 23.51
C LEU A 204 1.26 -9.88 22.96
N ASP A 205 -0.03 -10.12 23.23
CA ASP A 205 -0.75 -11.30 22.79
C ASP A 205 -1.25 -11.14 21.35
N VAL A 206 -0.34 -11.34 20.40
CA VAL A 206 -0.63 -11.24 18.95
C VAL A 206 -1.68 -12.27 18.51
N GLY A 207 -1.65 -13.48 19.07
CA GLY A 207 -2.65 -14.52 18.81
C GLY A 207 -4.03 -14.13 19.33
N GLY A 208 -4.09 -13.44 20.47
CA GLY A 208 -5.29 -12.80 20.99
C GLY A 208 -5.82 -11.72 20.05
N ILE A 209 -4.95 -10.89 19.46
CA ILE A 209 -5.38 -9.93 18.42
C ILE A 209 -5.96 -10.69 17.22
N TRP A 210 -5.29 -11.72 16.70
CA TRP A 210 -5.77 -12.49 15.54
C TRP A 210 -7.14 -13.14 15.81
N SER A 211 -7.23 -13.91 16.88
CA SER A 211 -8.39 -14.76 17.20
C SER A 211 -9.58 -14.00 17.81
N SER A 212 -9.36 -12.78 18.31
CA SER A 212 -10.43 -11.95 18.90
C SER A 212 -11.56 -11.67 17.89
N PRO A 213 -12.83 -11.59 18.32
CA PRO A 213 -13.92 -11.14 17.44
C PRO A 213 -13.84 -9.64 17.12
N SER A 214 -12.96 -8.87 17.76
CA SER A 214 -12.79 -7.43 17.52
C SER A 214 -11.88 -7.15 16.33
N LEU A 215 -12.16 -6.06 15.62
CA LEU A 215 -11.26 -5.46 14.64
C LEU A 215 -10.14 -4.70 15.35
N TYR A 216 -9.01 -4.50 14.68
CA TYR A 216 -7.88 -3.74 15.23
C TYR A 216 -7.48 -2.65 14.23
N HIS A 217 -7.84 -1.41 14.55
CA HIS A 217 -7.52 -0.21 13.77
C HIS A 217 -7.86 -0.25 12.27
N GLU A 218 -8.93 -0.94 11.86
CA GLU A 218 -9.31 -1.10 10.44
C GLU A 218 -9.50 0.24 9.68
N ASN A 219 -9.93 1.30 10.35
CA ASN A 219 -10.29 2.58 9.74
C ASN A 219 -9.28 3.72 10.04
N LEU A 220 -8.07 3.40 10.50
CA LEU A 220 -7.03 4.42 10.72
C LEU A 220 -6.08 4.43 9.52
N ASN A 221 -5.98 5.58 8.84
CA ASN A 221 -5.17 5.73 7.62
C ASN A 221 -3.69 5.44 7.87
N GLU A 222 -3.21 5.69 9.09
CA GLU A 222 -1.82 5.46 9.51
C GLU A 222 -1.47 3.96 9.63
N THR A 223 -2.47 3.06 9.68
CA THR A 223 -2.23 1.61 9.84
C THR A 223 -1.72 0.91 8.59
N PHE A 224 -1.95 1.52 7.42
CA PHE A 224 -1.54 0.98 6.13
C PHE A 224 -0.07 1.22 5.80
N ASP A 225 0.62 2.01 6.63
CA ASP A 225 2.05 2.17 6.55
C ASP A 225 2.76 0.87 7.01
N LEU A 226 3.53 0.26 6.11
CA LEU A 226 4.34 -0.93 6.37
C LEU A 226 5.70 -0.59 7.02
N THR A 227 5.99 0.70 7.19
CA THR A 227 7.16 1.18 7.92
C THR A 227 6.90 1.26 9.43
N SER A 228 7.96 1.38 10.21
CA SER A 228 7.88 1.62 11.66
C SER A 228 7.52 3.07 12.03
N ALA A 229 7.23 3.94 11.05
CA ALA A 229 6.93 5.35 11.30
C ALA A 229 5.62 5.54 12.07
N TYR A 230 4.65 4.64 11.89
CA TYR A 230 3.37 4.63 12.60
C TYR A 230 3.09 3.24 13.18
N PRO A 231 3.61 2.95 14.39
CA PRO A 231 3.54 1.61 14.96
C PRO A 231 2.14 1.31 15.49
N THR A 232 1.35 0.58 14.71
CA THR A 232 0.03 0.06 15.11
C THR A 232 -0.13 -1.38 14.67
N HIS A 233 -0.57 -2.27 15.57
CA HIS A 233 -1.13 -3.55 15.13
C HIS A 233 -2.39 -3.30 14.30
N TYR A 234 -2.66 -4.16 13.33
CA TYR A 234 -3.82 -4.04 12.45
C TYR A 234 -4.46 -5.41 12.20
N LYS A 235 -5.79 -5.44 12.20
CA LYS A 235 -6.60 -6.58 11.77
C LYS A 235 -7.92 -6.07 11.21
N ASN A 236 -8.24 -6.46 9.98
CA ASN A 236 -9.52 -6.11 9.36
C ASN A 236 -10.53 -7.27 9.38
N ARG A 237 -11.75 -6.96 8.94
CA ARG A 237 -12.90 -7.87 8.93
C ARG A 237 -12.75 -9.08 8.03
N ILE A 238 -11.81 -9.10 7.10
CA ILE A 238 -11.56 -10.26 6.23
C ILE A 238 -11.09 -11.45 7.07
N VAL A 239 -10.27 -11.23 8.11
CA VAL A 239 -9.83 -12.29 9.03
C VAL A 239 -11.03 -12.94 9.75
N LEU A 240 -12.04 -12.15 10.12
CA LEU A 240 -13.26 -12.64 10.78
C LEU A 240 -14.21 -13.35 9.81
N ASN A 241 -14.21 -12.92 8.55
CA ASN A 241 -15.11 -13.40 7.51
C ASN A 241 -14.38 -14.29 6.48
N TRP A 242 -13.34 -15.01 6.90
CA TRP A 242 -12.43 -15.74 6.02
C TRP A 242 -13.12 -16.67 5.03
N LYS A 243 -14.08 -17.48 5.53
CA LYS A 243 -14.85 -18.41 4.67
C LYS A 243 -15.65 -17.69 3.60
N ASN A 244 -16.22 -16.52 3.94
CA ASN A 244 -17.01 -15.73 3.01
C ASN A 244 -16.11 -14.98 2.01
N PHE A 245 -14.94 -14.51 2.44
CA PHE A 245 -13.94 -13.92 1.54
C PHE A 245 -13.33 -14.96 0.60
N ASN A 246 -13.22 -16.23 1.04
CA ASN A 246 -12.75 -17.38 0.27
C ASN A 246 -11.40 -17.16 -0.43
N PRO A 247 -10.34 -16.77 0.31
CA PRO A 247 -9.04 -16.47 -0.27
C PRO A 247 -8.45 -17.70 -0.99
N LYS A 248 -7.63 -17.47 -2.01
CA LYS A 248 -6.93 -18.51 -2.77
C LYS A 248 -5.49 -18.66 -2.35
N GLU A 249 -4.84 -17.55 -2.04
CA GLU A 249 -3.46 -17.54 -1.56
C GLU A 249 -3.30 -16.61 -0.36
N VAL A 250 -2.39 -16.97 0.54
CA VAL A 250 -1.92 -16.10 1.62
C VAL A 250 -0.43 -15.85 1.46
N ARG A 251 -0.01 -14.61 1.71
CA ARG A 251 1.40 -14.23 1.75
C ARG A 251 1.73 -13.63 3.10
N VAL A 252 2.73 -14.19 3.77
CA VAL A 252 3.30 -13.63 5.01
C VAL A 252 4.58 -12.90 4.63
N VAL A 253 4.68 -11.62 4.96
CA VAL A 253 5.79 -10.76 4.55
C VAL A 253 6.44 -10.12 5.78
N ILE A 254 7.77 -10.16 5.81
CA ILE A 254 8.58 -9.65 6.91
C ILE A 254 9.33 -8.40 6.42
N TYR A 255 9.28 -7.33 7.21
CA TYR A 255 9.93 -6.06 6.89
C TYR A 255 10.96 -5.68 7.96
N LYS A 256 12.11 -5.19 7.48
CA LYS A 256 13.14 -4.57 8.30
C LYS A 256 13.59 -3.28 7.65
N ASP A 257 13.68 -2.21 8.42
CA ASP A 257 14.09 -0.88 7.96
C ASP A 257 13.27 -0.44 6.72
N SER A 258 11.95 -0.69 6.78
CA SER A 258 10.97 -0.40 5.71
C SER A 258 11.16 -1.17 4.40
N GLN A 259 11.99 -2.21 4.38
CA GLN A 259 12.20 -3.07 3.21
C GLN A 259 11.71 -4.49 3.48
N GLN A 260 11.08 -5.10 2.48
CA GLN A 260 10.73 -6.53 2.53
C GLN A 260 12.02 -7.36 2.57
N VAL A 261 12.28 -8.04 3.69
CA VAL A 261 13.46 -8.91 3.85
C VAL A 261 13.19 -10.36 3.47
N THR A 262 11.95 -10.82 3.63
CA THR A 262 11.56 -12.17 3.23
C THR A 262 10.04 -12.33 3.18
N SER A 263 9.56 -13.38 2.51
CA SER A 263 8.15 -13.74 2.46
C SER A 263 7.90 -15.24 2.29
N LEU A 264 6.75 -15.71 2.74
CA LEU A 264 6.21 -17.05 2.49
C LEU A 264 4.90 -16.95 1.72
N LYS A 265 4.57 -17.99 0.94
CA LYS A 265 3.28 -18.11 0.27
C LYS A 265 2.60 -19.43 0.58
N PHE A 266 1.29 -19.38 0.78
CA PHE A 266 0.45 -20.50 1.16
C PHE A 266 -0.77 -20.62 0.26
N ASN A 267 -1.25 -21.84 0.07
CA ASN A 267 -2.55 -22.13 -0.50
C ASN A 267 -3.61 -21.88 0.58
N ALA A 268 -4.59 -21.03 0.27
CA ALA A 268 -5.67 -20.68 1.18
C ALA A 268 -7.01 -21.33 0.79
N THR A 269 -7.06 -22.05 -0.33
CA THR A 269 -8.31 -22.61 -0.86
C THR A 269 -8.90 -23.62 0.12
N GLY A 270 -10.12 -23.36 0.59
CA GLY A 270 -10.84 -24.25 1.52
C GLY A 270 -10.33 -24.19 2.98
N THR A 271 -9.42 -23.26 3.28
CA THR A 271 -8.89 -23.04 4.64
C THR A 271 -9.85 -22.21 5.49
N ASP A 272 -9.64 -22.21 6.80
CA ASP A 272 -10.18 -21.20 7.72
C ASP A 272 -9.07 -20.22 8.14
N ASN A 273 -9.40 -19.25 9.00
CA ASN A 273 -8.45 -18.24 9.45
C ASN A 273 -7.40 -18.76 10.44
N LEU A 274 -7.39 -20.05 10.81
CA LEU A 274 -6.41 -20.62 11.75
C LEU A 274 -5.52 -21.69 11.09
N ASN A 275 -6.04 -22.43 10.10
CA ASN A 275 -5.34 -23.59 9.52
C ASN A 275 -4.56 -23.30 8.21
N TRP A 276 -4.70 -22.10 7.63
CA TRP A 276 -3.99 -21.73 6.39
C TRP A 276 -2.47 -21.66 6.56
N PHE A 277 -1.98 -21.28 7.75
CA PHE A 277 -0.55 -21.19 8.06
C PHE A 277 -0.03 -22.54 8.56
N SER A 278 0.19 -23.45 7.61
CA SER A 278 0.64 -24.81 7.88
C SER A 278 1.70 -25.27 6.89
N HIS A 279 2.42 -26.34 7.25
CA HIS A 279 3.41 -26.96 6.36
C HIS A 279 2.76 -27.50 5.08
N GLU A 280 1.58 -28.12 5.19
CA GLU A 280 0.83 -28.70 4.06
C GLU A 280 0.40 -27.64 3.03
N ASN A 281 0.02 -26.45 3.51
CA ASN A 281 -0.41 -25.36 2.65
C ASN A 281 0.75 -24.56 2.04
N LEU A 282 2.01 -24.86 2.38
CA LEU A 282 3.17 -24.06 1.97
C LEU A 282 3.50 -24.21 0.46
N ILE A 283 3.21 -23.16 -0.31
CA ILE A 283 3.56 -23.06 -1.74
C ILE A 283 5.02 -22.65 -1.90
N TYR A 284 5.43 -21.57 -1.25
CA TYR A 284 6.77 -20.98 -1.37
C TYR A 284 7.35 -20.62 -0.01
N SER A 285 8.65 -20.89 0.16
CA SER A 285 9.46 -20.53 1.32
C SER A 285 10.81 -19.98 0.86
N PRO A 286 11.35 -18.97 1.56
CA PRO A 286 12.71 -18.47 1.32
C PRO A 286 13.78 -19.46 1.82
N TRP A 287 13.39 -20.36 2.72
CA TRP A 287 14.24 -21.39 3.31
C TRP A 287 14.08 -22.71 2.56
N ILE A 288 15.17 -23.19 2.01
CA ILE A 288 15.20 -24.34 1.09
C ILE A 288 15.02 -25.68 1.81
N ASP A 289 15.31 -25.72 3.10
CA ASP A 289 15.22 -26.91 3.95
C ASP A 289 13.82 -27.12 4.55
N LEU A 290 13.02 -26.05 4.71
CA LEU A 290 11.75 -26.11 5.44
C LEU A 290 10.77 -27.18 4.92
N LYS A 291 10.65 -27.35 3.60
CA LYS A 291 9.78 -28.39 3.01
C LYS A 291 10.29 -29.82 3.26
N MET A 292 11.59 -29.99 3.53
CA MET A 292 12.21 -31.29 3.74
C MET A 292 12.19 -31.73 5.22
N PHE A 293 11.88 -30.83 6.15
CA PHE A 293 11.77 -31.15 7.56
C PHE A 293 10.41 -31.79 7.89
N SER A 294 10.44 -32.99 8.46
CA SER A 294 9.24 -33.79 8.80
C SER A 294 8.66 -33.49 10.19
N THR A 295 9.41 -32.84 11.07
CA THR A 295 8.94 -32.45 12.41
C THR A 295 9.26 -30.99 12.64
N VAL A 296 8.24 -30.13 12.46
CA VAL A 296 8.33 -28.69 12.59
C VAL A 296 7.15 -28.23 13.45
N ASN A 297 7.41 -27.39 14.44
CA ASN A 297 6.35 -26.64 15.11
C ASN A 297 5.91 -25.56 14.13
N PHE A 298 4.78 -25.80 13.46
CA PHE A 298 4.26 -24.94 12.41
C PHE A 298 2.82 -24.57 12.75
N GLY A 299 2.59 -23.31 13.11
CA GLY A 299 1.23 -22.86 13.42
C GLY A 299 1.10 -21.36 13.59
N LEU A 300 -0.08 -20.84 13.23
CA LEU A 300 -0.41 -19.44 13.46
C LEU A 300 -0.43 -19.13 14.96
N LEU A 301 -1.12 -19.99 15.71
CA LEU A 301 -1.01 -20.07 17.16
C LEU A 301 0.02 -21.16 17.45
N GLY A 302 1.00 -20.86 18.30
CA GLY A 302 2.11 -21.75 18.58
C GLY A 302 1.62 -23.13 19.04
N PRO A 303 1.94 -24.23 18.31
CA PRO A 303 1.36 -25.54 18.59
C PRO A 303 1.75 -26.10 19.97
N ILE A 304 2.90 -25.68 20.50
CA ILE A 304 3.42 -26.13 21.80
C ILE A 304 3.44 -24.99 22.82
N VAL A 305 3.83 -23.77 22.40
CA VAL A 305 3.99 -22.63 23.28
C VAL A 305 2.95 -21.56 22.93
N SER A 306 1.98 -21.34 23.81
CA SER A 306 0.81 -20.47 23.57
C SER A 306 1.15 -19.00 23.28
N ASN A 307 2.32 -18.53 23.70
CA ASN A 307 2.77 -17.14 23.52
C ASN A 307 3.75 -16.97 22.34
N ARG A 308 3.77 -17.95 21.44
CA ARG A 308 4.43 -17.90 20.14
C ARG A 308 3.36 -17.90 19.05
N PHE A 309 3.60 -17.13 18.01
CA PHE A 309 2.65 -16.87 16.92
C PHE A 309 3.41 -16.87 15.59
N PHE A 310 2.73 -17.23 14.50
CA PHE A 310 3.38 -17.48 13.19
C PHE A 310 4.67 -18.29 13.36
N GLU A 311 4.55 -19.38 14.14
CA GLU A 311 5.67 -20.18 14.59
C GLU A 311 6.06 -21.17 13.50
N ILE A 312 7.35 -21.15 13.14
CA ILE A 312 8.03 -22.11 12.30
C ILE A 312 9.37 -22.39 12.99
N THR A 313 9.37 -23.32 13.93
CA THR A 313 10.57 -23.75 14.69
C THR A 313 10.77 -25.25 14.63
N GLY A 314 12.00 -25.69 14.85
CA GLY A 314 12.28 -27.12 15.06
C GLY A 314 11.74 -27.59 16.41
N PRO A 315 11.76 -28.92 16.66
CA PRO A 315 11.35 -29.49 17.94
C PRO A 315 12.16 -28.90 19.10
N TYR A 316 11.49 -28.63 20.21
CA TYR A 316 12.15 -28.10 21.40
C TYR A 316 13.01 -29.17 22.06
N THR A 317 14.31 -28.91 22.08
CA THR A 317 15.30 -29.78 22.75
C THR A 317 16.11 -29.01 23.79
N GLY A 318 15.92 -27.69 23.86
CA GLY A 318 16.54 -26.79 24.83
C GLY A 318 16.99 -25.50 24.15
N CYS A 319 16.96 -24.36 24.88
CA CYS A 319 17.19 -23.04 24.29
C CYS A 319 18.47 -22.94 23.44
N GLN A 320 19.55 -23.64 23.82
CA GLN A 320 20.85 -23.63 23.12
C GLN A 320 20.85 -24.41 21.79
N THR A 321 19.91 -25.36 21.64
CA THR A 321 19.80 -26.24 20.47
C THR A 321 18.57 -25.94 19.63
N ASP A 322 17.63 -25.12 20.13
CA ASP A 322 16.47 -24.67 19.39
C ASP A 322 16.89 -24.01 18.06
N ILE A 323 16.28 -24.49 16.99
CA ILE A 323 16.42 -23.94 15.65
C ILE A 323 15.08 -23.37 15.18
N GLY A 324 15.11 -22.40 14.28
CA GLY A 324 13.89 -21.87 13.70
C GLY A 324 14.09 -21.09 12.42
N TRP A 325 12.96 -20.86 11.76
CA TRP A 325 12.86 -20.13 10.51
C TRP A 325 12.15 -18.80 10.73
N LEU A 326 11.01 -18.82 11.43
CA LEU A 326 10.20 -17.65 11.77
C LEU A 326 9.51 -17.88 13.12
N VAL A 327 9.47 -16.87 13.98
CA VAL A 327 8.62 -16.88 15.17
C VAL A 327 8.30 -15.45 15.59
N VAL A 328 7.04 -15.18 15.91
CA VAL A 328 6.62 -13.99 16.66
C VAL A 328 6.44 -14.41 18.11
N THR A 329 7.29 -13.95 19.01
CA THR A 329 7.33 -14.43 20.40
C THR A 329 7.10 -13.30 21.40
N SER A 330 6.22 -13.57 22.36
CA SER A 330 6.09 -12.82 23.62
C SER A 330 6.39 -13.73 24.81
N HIS A 331 7.16 -14.80 24.59
CA HIS A 331 7.43 -15.84 25.57
C HIS A 331 8.78 -15.61 26.24
N PRO A 332 8.89 -15.05 27.45
CA PRO A 332 10.17 -14.61 28.01
C PRO A 332 10.95 -15.76 28.68
N VAL A 333 11.11 -16.93 28.06
CA VAL A 333 11.80 -18.08 28.69
C VAL A 333 13.24 -18.23 28.23
N CYS A 334 13.49 -18.40 26.93
CA CYS A 334 14.86 -18.59 26.45
C CYS A 334 15.64 -17.27 26.39
N PRO A 335 16.98 -17.27 26.52
CA PRO A 335 17.78 -16.06 26.33
C PRO A 335 17.51 -15.40 24.97
N TRP A 336 17.38 -16.21 23.91
CA TRP A 336 17.00 -15.71 22.58
C TRP A 336 15.60 -15.06 22.49
N ASP A 337 14.66 -15.38 23.39
CA ASP A 337 13.35 -14.71 23.45
C ASP A 337 13.42 -13.30 24.08
N ARG A 338 14.46 -13.03 24.89
CA ARG A 338 14.58 -11.81 25.70
C ARG A 338 15.49 -10.75 25.10
N ARG A 339 16.13 -11.03 23.96
CA ARG A 339 17.13 -10.13 23.36
C ARG A 339 16.55 -8.92 22.61
N SER A 340 15.22 -8.83 22.51
CA SER A 340 14.49 -7.76 21.82
C SER A 340 13.17 -7.48 22.54
N PRO A 341 12.64 -6.25 22.43
CA PRO A 341 11.30 -5.92 22.94
C PRO A 341 10.23 -6.86 22.36
N GLN A 342 9.26 -7.23 23.19
CA GLN A 342 8.17 -8.13 22.82
C GLN A 342 6.92 -7.36 22.35
N PRO A 343 6.08 -7.91 21.46
CA PRO A 343 6.31 -9.14 20.72
C PRO A 343 7.52 -8.98 19.80
N SER A 344 8.34 -10.01 19.69
CA SER A 344 9.54 -9.98 18.84
C SER A 344 9.33 -10.83 17.61
N ILE A 345 9.47 -10.24 16.43
CA ILE A 345 9.45 -10.96 15.16
C ILE A 345 10.88 -11.41 14.82
N GLN A 346 11.15 -12.70 14.96
CA GLN A 346 12.48 -13.28 14.71
C GLN A 346 12.45 -14.16 13.46
N TYR A 347 13.46 -14.06 12.61
CA TYR A 347 13.56 -14.86 11.39
C TYR A 347 15.00 -15.27 11.09
N SER A 348 15.20 -16.42 10.45
CA SER A 348 16.51 -16.84 9.99
C SER A 348 16.96 -15.98 8.80
N LYS A 349 18.14 -15.35 8.91
CA LYS A 349 18.80 -14.62 7.81
C LYS A 349 19.50 -15.54 6.81
N GLN A 350 19.62 -16.82 7.17
CA GLN A 350 20.19 -17.84 6.31
C GLN A 350 19.13 -18.38 5.36
N ARG A 351 19.55 -19.14 4.33
CA ARG A 351 18.63 -19.89 3.45
C ARG A 351 18.09 -21.18 4.09
N VAL A 352 18.42 -21.43 5.35
CA VAL A 352 18.05 -22.62 6.14
C VAL A 352 17.64 -22.19 7.56
N ALA A 353 17.21 -23.13 8.40
CA ALA A 353 16.98 -22.85 9.82
C ALA A 353 18.23 -22.28 10.49
N SER A 354 18.05 -21.34 11.42
CA SER A 354 19.12 -20.84 12.27
C SER A 354 18.97 -21.36 13.69
N ARG A 355 20.09 -21.61 14.38
CA ARG A 355 20.07 -21.73 15.84
C ARG A 355 19.58 -20.41 16.42
N MET A 356 18.55 -20.47 17.26
CA MET A 356 17.89 -19.27 17.77
C MET A 356 18.83 -18.41 18.62
N GLU A 357 19.76 -19.03 19.36
CA GLU A 357 20.82 -18.34 20.12
C GLU A 357 21.93 -17.73 19.24
N SER A 358 21.99 -18.03 17.94
CA SER A 358 22.99 -17.46 17.06
C SER A 358 22.56 -16.08 16.56
N TYR A 359 22.74 -15.04 17.39
CA TYR A 359 22.20 -13.69 17.10
C TYR A 359 22.73 -13.09 15.78
N GLY A 360 23.93 -13.48 15.34
CA GLY A 360 24.46 -13.11 14.02
C GLY A 360 23.68 -13.69 12.84
N ASN A 361 22.94 -14.78 13.03
CA ASN A 361 22.19 -15.49 11.99
C ASN A 361 20.67 -15.30 12.09
N VAL A 362 20.17 -14.75 13.20
CA VAL A 362 18.74 -14.47 13.40
C VAL A 362 18.49 -12.97 13.34
N GLY A 363 17.63 -12.54 12.42
CA GLY A 363 17.18 -11.16 12.30
C GLY A 363 16.03 -10.86 13.26
N ILE A 364 15.92 -9.60 13.69
CA ILE A 364 14.76 -9.05 14.39
C ILE A 364 14.08 -8.07 13.43
N ALA A 365 12.89 -8.40 12.97
CA ALA A 365 12.12 -7.58 12.03
C ALA A 365 11.28 -6.54 12.77
N ASP A 366 10.92 -5.46 12.06
CA ASP A 366 10.08 -4.40 12.61
C ASP A 366 8.59 -4.72 12.42
N VAL A 367 8.24 -5.32 11.28
CA VAL A 367 6.84 -5.61 10.90
C VAL A 367 6.70 -7.00 10.28
N LEU A 368 5.61 -7.69 10.64
CA LEU A 368 5.08 -8.85 9.92
C LEU A 368 3.70 -8.48 9.41
N ALA A 369 3.45 -8.67 8.12
CA ALA A 369 2.15 -8.44 7.51
C ALA A 369 1.63 -9.69 6.81
N VAL A 370 0.32 -9.89 6.88
CA VAL A 370 -0.40 -10.98 6.19
C VAL A 370 -1.26 -10.36 5.10
N PHE A 371 -1.09 -10.89 3.89
CA PHE A 371 -1.85 -10.52 2.71
C PHE A 371 -2.63 -11.71 2.17
N VAL A 372 -3.81 -11.46 1.62
CA VAL A 372 -4.65 -12.47 0.97
C VAL A 372 -5.11 -11.98 -0.40
N ARG A 373 -5.42 -12.91 -1.30
CA ARG A 373 -6.12 -12.62 -2.56
C ARG A 373 -7.02 -13.75 -2.99
#